data_AF-A0A1D2A6G3-F1
#
_entry.id   AF-A0A1D2A6G3-F1
#
_cell.length_a   1.000
_cell.length_b   1.000
_cell.length_c   1.000
_cell.angle_alpha   90.00
_cell.angle_beta   90.00
_cell.angle_gamma   90.00
#
_symmetry.space_group_name_H-M   'P 1'
#
loop_
_entity.id
_entity.type
_entity.pdbx_description
1 polymer ?
#
loop_
_entity_poly.entity_id
_entity_poly.type
_entity_poly.pdbx_seq_one_letter_code
_entity_poly.pdbx_strand_id
1 'polypeptide(L)'
;LSQLRFDRVMFEWGIEMHRLCKGSLREAPLSACCPKQSAQVFAPSLNRSNSRIRTESQAIRCRENSVHAIENFGTISHTGLLSMATGVLEQVVLAFSAQISELQQATLLRADDASAALYKDDLVALESRVRELEGRVRGVREQLARDRAALPAAQAVIRAATLQQRQLEHVEACLPTFLPSLPPTPPVHGGGGDTVHAEPARRPRAPGQENCAEPNAVPRYISSAELESLSSYMRGRLTADRVNQSLDELAAHAARNAALVLAARRGRVAGADKRHGMWLAYSVAIKEPLRGQRWVLESDLKTGNALKLDKSGKAILTVLRHLGRISEARVSVEGTTLLAILLQD
;
A
#
# COMPACT_ATOMS: atom_id res chain seq x y z
N LEU A 1 -24.36 6.46 26.64
CA LEU A 1 -23.99 5.43 25.63
C LEU A 1 -22.69 5.75 24.88
N SER A 2 -22.24 7.01 24.84
CA SER A 2 -21.03 7.43 24.12
C SER A 2 -19.73 7.29 24.93
N GLN A 3 -19.76 7.48 26.26
CA GLN A 3 -18.58 7.30 27.13
C GLN A 3 -18.19 5.83 27.33
N LEU A 4 -19.17 4.93 27.46
CA LEU A 4 -18.94 3.50 27.63
C LEU A 4 -18.28 2.82 26.40
N ARG A 5 -18.33 3.45 25.22
CA ARG A 5 -17.63 2.94 24.02
C ARG A 5 -16.16 3.34 24.01
N PHE A 6 -15.79 4.47 24.63
CA PHE A 6 -14.40 4.92 24.67
C PHE A 6 -13.57 4.11 25.66
N ASP A 7 -14.15 3.78 26.82
CA ASP A 7 -13.48 2.95 27.83
C ASP A 7 -13.26 1.51 27.34
N ARG A 8 -14.15 0.98 26.49
CA ARG A 8 -14.02 -0.37 25.92
C ARG A 8 -12.91 -0.46 24.88
N VAL A 9 -12.69 0.60 24.10
CA VAL A 9 -11.60 0.65 23.09
C VAL A 9 -10.23 0.81 23.77
N MET A 10 -10.14 1.57 24.87
CA MET A 10 -8.90 1.70 25.64
C MET A 10 -8.53 0.41 26.38
N PHE A 11 -9.52 -0.36 26.85
CA PHE A 11 -9.28 -1.64 27.52
C PHE A 11 -8.80 -2.73 26.56
N GLU A 12 -9.32 -2.77 25.32
CA GLU A 12 -8.84 -3.71 24.29
C GLU A 12 -7.44 -3.36 23.78
N TRP A 13 -7.09 -2.07 23.67
CA TRP A 13 -5.73 -1.63 23.33
C TRP A 13 -4.70 -1.98 24.42
N GLY A 14 -5.09 -1.92 25.70
CA GLY A 14 -4.22 -2.32 26.81
C GLY A 14 -3.88 -3.81 26.82
N ILE A 15 -4.82 -4.68 26.41
CA ILE A 15 -4.63 -6.14 26.35
C ILE A 15 -3.71 -6.53 25.17
N GLU A 16 -3.83 -5.83 24.04
CA GLU A 16 -3.03 -6.12 22.83
C GLU A 16 -1.55 -5.70 23.00
N MET A 17 -1.28 -4.57 23.67
CA MET A 17 0.08 -4.13 24.01
C MET A 17 0.78 -5.08 24.98
N HIS A 18 0.04 -5.64 25.96
CA HIS A 18 0.60 -6.61 26.90
C HIS A 18 0.89 -7.98 26.25
N ARG A 19 0.24 -8.28 25.11
CA ARG A 19 0.50 -9.49 24.30
C ARG A 19 1.73 -9.32 23.40
N LEU A 20 1.95 -8.12 22.86
CA LEU A 20 3.10 -7.81 22.02
C LEU A 20 4.42 -7.76 22.81
N CYS A 21 4.41 -7.27 24.05
CA CYS A 21 5.61 -7.28 24.90
C CYS A 21 6.03 -8.67 25.41
N LYS A 22 5.14 -9.68 25.39
CA LYS A 22 5.48 -11.07 25.79
C LYS A 22 5.96 -11.96 24.63
N GLY A 23 5.87 -11.49 23.39
CA GLY A 23 6.18 -12.29 22.19
C GLY A 23 7.64 -12.20 21.69
N SER A 24 8.46 -11.33 22.26
CA SER A 24 9.83 -11.07 21.76
C SER A 24 10.89 -11.55 22.75
N LEU A 25 11.01 -12.86 22.97
CA LEU A 25 12.17 -13.47 23.66
C LEU A 25 12.21 -15.00 23.42
N ARG A 26 12.60 -15.40 22.20
CA ARG A 26 13.06 -16.74 21.73
C ARG A 26 13.74 -16.46 20.38
N GLU A 27 14.99 -16.78 20.02
CA GLU A 27 16.02 -17.72 20.44
C GLU A 27 17.41 -17.17 20.04
N ALA A 28 18.45 -17.38 20.85
CA ALA A 28 19.83 -17.62 20.40
C ALA A 28 20.59 -18.38 21.51
N PRO A 29 21.48 -19.34 21.19
CA PRO A 29 21.92 -20.37 22.12
C PRO A 29 23.21 -20.05 22.90
N LEU A 30 23.19 -20.45 24.17
CA LEU A 30 24.22 -21.13 24.98
C LEU A 30 25.71 -20.80 24.75
N SER A 31 26.31 -20.08 25.70
CA SER A 31 27.55 -20.54 26.36
C SER A 31 27.57 -20.10 27.82
N ALA A 32 28.13 -20.97 28.67
CA ALA A 32 27.88 -21.09 30.09
C ALA A 32 28.67 -20.11 30.97
N CYS A 33 28.03 -19.60 32.03
CA CYS A 33 28.48 -19.75 33.42
C CYS A 33 27.47 -19.12 34.39
N CYS A 34 26.81 -19.96 35.18
CA CYS A 34 26.06 -19.61 36.38
C CYS A 34 27.03 -19.67 37.59
N PRO A 35 26.76 -19.07 38.76
CA PRO A 35 25.58 -19.47 39.53
C PRO A 35 24.88 -18.43 40.45
N LYS A 36 23.62 -18.79 40.74
CA LYS A 36 22.83 -18.61 42.00
C LYS A 36 22.17 -17.25 42.25
N GLN A 37 20.83 -17.18 42.15
CA GLN A 37 19.80 -17.31 43.23
C GLN A 37 19.13 -15.92 43.33
N SER A 38 17.83 -15.72 43.49
CA SER A 38 16.68 -16.53 43.88
C SER A 38 15.40 -15.80 43.44
N ALA A 39 14.33 -16.56 43.22
CA ALA A 39 13.01 -16.08 42.84
C ALA A 39 12.26 -15.40 44.00
N GLN A 40 11.43 -14.41 43.71
CA GLN A 40 10.09 -14.33 44.31
C GLN A 40 9.12 -13.49 43.46
N VAL A 41 7.92 -14.07 43.35
CA VAL A 41 6.70 -13.63 42.68
C VAL A 41 5.97 -12.59 43.54
N PHE A 42 5.33 -11.58 42.94
CA PHE A 42 3.94 -11.14 43.22
C PHE A 42 3.58 -9.85 42.46
N ALA A 43 2.36 -9.80 41.94
CA ALA A 43 1.63 -8.62 41.47
C ALA A 43 0.19 -8.74 42.04
N PRO A 44 -0.75 -7.78 41.87
CA PRO A 44 -0.69 -6.31 41.80
C PRO A 44 -1.73 -5.64 42.75
N SER A 45 -1.67 -4.32 42.96
CA SER A 45 -2.79 -3.50 43.50
C SER A 45 -2.46 -1.99 43.36
N LEU A 46 -3.09 -1.25 42.45
CA LEU A 46 -4.30 -0.41 42.65
C LEU A 46 -4.09 0.87 43.50
N ASN A 47 -4.17 1.98 42.77
CA ASN A 47 -4.77 3.28 43.11
C ASN A 47 -4.29 4.10 44.33
N ARG A 48 -3.78 5.29 43.95
CA ARG A 48 -4.25 6.62 44.34
C ARG A 48 -4.17 7.07 45.81
N SER A 49 -3.42 8.17 45.93
CA SER A 49 -3.74 9.37 46.72
C SER A 49 -3.22 9.42 48.15
N ASN A 50 -2.59 10.56 48.46
CA ASN A 50 -2.23 11.10 49.77
C ASN A 50 -0.94 10.60 50.44
N SER A 51 0.22 11.14 50.01
CA SER A 51 1.38 11.31 50.93
C SER A 51 2.48 12.28 50.47
N ARG A 52 2.23 13.20 49.52
CA ARG A 52 3.29 14.10 49.01
C ARG A 52 3.48 15.42 49.79
N ILE A 53 3.21 15.43 51.10
CA ILE A 53 3.46 16.57 52.00
C ILE A 53 4.32 16.17 53.22
N ARG A 54 4.88 14.95 53.25
CA ARG A 54 5.78 14.52 54.34
C ARG A 54 7.06 13.86 53.83
N THR A 55 7.83 14.56 53.01
CA THR A 55 9.24 14.19 52.75
C THR A 55 10.20 15.38 52.63
N GLU A 56 9.75 16.63 52.78
CA GLU A 56 10.66 17.79 52.80
C GLU A 56 11.26 18.10 54.18
N SER A 57 10.77 17.49 55.27
CA SER A 57 11.32 17.73 56.62
C SER A 57 12.49 16.81 57.03
N GLN A 58 12.98 15.93 56.14
CA GLN A 58 14.15 15.08 56.43
C GLN A 58 15.38 15.35 55.54
N ALA A 59 15.29 16.27 54.57
CA ALA A 59 16.45 16.67 53.75
C ALA A 59 17.23 17.88 54.30
N ILE A 60 16.73 18.55 55.35
CA ILE A 60 17.37 19.74 55.95
C ILE A 60 18.28 19.36 57.14
N ARG A 61 18.24 18.12 57.64
CA ARG A 61 19.01 17.70 58.82
C ARG A 61 20.30 16.91 58.52
N CYS A 62 20.75 16.86 57.27
CA CYS A 62 22.01 16.23 56.87
C CYS A 62 23.07 17.24 56.38
N ARG A 63 22.92 18.53 56.71
CA ARG A 63 23.89 19.59 56.35
C ARG A 63 24.56 20.29 57.53
N GLU A 64 24.50 19.67 58.72
CA GLU A 64 25.08 20.22 59.96
C GLU A 64 26.04 19.27 60.68
N ASN A 65 26.52 18.20 60.04
CA ASN A 65 27.61 17.38 60.56
C ASN A 65 28.73 17.25 59.52
N SER A 66 29.45 18.34 59.27
CA SER A 66 30.79 18.29 58.68
C SER A 66 31.62 19.52 59.06
N VAL A 67 31.48 19.97 60.32
CA VAL A 67 32.37 20.96 60.92
C VAL A 67 33.13 20.25 62.05
N HIS A 68 34.04 19.34 61.68
CA HIS A 68 35.15 18.87 62.52
C HIS A 68 36.01 17.92 61.70
N ALA A 69 36.81 18.47 60.77
CA ALA A 69 38.02 17.82 60.22
C ALA A 69 38.76 18.81 59.31
N ILE A 70 39.20 19.96 59.83
CA ILE A 70 40.24 20.76 59.17
C ILE A 70 41.18 21.29 60.26
N GLU A 71 41.92 20.38 60.88
CA GLU A 71 43.24 20.68 61.42
C GLU A 71 44.20 19.71 60.73
N ASN A 72 44.78 20.15 59.62
CA ASN A 72 46.09 19.71 59.15
C ASN A 72 46.59 20.73 58.13
N PHE A 73 47.41 21.65 58.64
CA PHE A 73 48.22 22.56 57.86
C PHE A 73 49.25 21.76 57.04
N GLY A 74 49.06 21.73 55.73
CA GLY A 74 50.03 21.23 54.76
C GLY A 74 49.80 21.94 53.45
N THR A 75 50.47 23.09 53.27
CA THR A 75 50.63 23.88 52.04
C THR A 75 49.67 23.52 50.90
N ILE A 76 48.44 24.04 50.96
CA ILE A 76 47.55 24.06 49.81
C ILE A 76 48.11 25.10 48.87
N SER A 77 48.81 24.66 47.82
CA SER A 77 49.24 25.52 46.73
C SER A 77 48.06 26.37 46.27
N HIS A 78 48.30 27.66 46.06
CA HIS A 78 47.31 28.65 45.62
C HIS A 78 46.52 28.19 44.37
N THR A 79 47.09 27.26 43.61
CA THR A 79 46.52 26.56 42.44
C THR A 79 45.37 25.61 42.77
N GLY A 80 45.35 24.94 43.93
CA GLY A 80 44.29 23.98 44.32
C GLY A 80 42.99 24.65 44.77
N LEU A 81 43.09 25.78 45.48
CA LEU A 81 41.95 26.60 45.87
C LEU A 81 41.30 27.30 44.66
N LEU A 82 42.12 27.77 43.71
CA LEU A 82 41.65 28.27 42.42
C LEU A 82 40.93 27.17 41.61
N SER A 83 41.47 25.95 41.56
CA SER A 83 40.86 24.82 40.85
C SER A 83 39.50 24.36 41.43
N MET A 84 39.37 24.37 42.76
CA MET A 84 38.10 24.08 43.45
C MET A 84 37.07 25.18 43.20
N ALA A 85 37.47 26.45 43.28
CA ALA A 85 36.58 27.58 43.00
C ALA A 85 36.15 27.64 41.53
N THR A 86 37.05 27.30 40.58
CA THR A 86 36.69 27.17 39.16
C THR A 86 35.72 26.02 38.92
N GLY A 87 35.89 24.88 39.61
CA GLY A 87 34.95 23.76 39.52
C GLY A 87 33.55 24.09 40.04
N VAL A 88 33.45 24.87 41.12
CA VAL A 88 32.16 25.35 41.65
C VAL A 88 31.51 26.35 40.70
N LEU A 89 32.29 27.28 40.12
CA LEU A 89 31.78 28.24 39.14
C LEU A 89 31.30 27.52 37.87
N GLU A 90 32.03 26.53 37.37
CA GLU A 90 31.62 25.70 36.23
C GLU A 90 30.32 24.95 36.51
N GLN A 91 30.16 24.39 37.73
CA GLN A 91 28.90 23.75 38.13
C GLN A 91 27.73 24.73 38.16
N VAL A 92 27.97 25.96 38.62
CA VAL A 92 26.94 27.02 38.60
C VAL A 92 26.60 27.41 37.17
N VAL A 93 27.58 27.58 36.28
CA VAL A 93 27.36 27.91 34.86
C VAL A 93 26.60 26.77 34.17
N LEU A 94 26.93 25.51 34.45
CA LEU A 94 26.19 24.34 33.94
C LEU A 94 24.76 24.30 34.46
N ALA A 95 24.54 24.53 35.75
CA ALA A 95 23.19 24.60 36.32
C ALA A 95 22.38 25.75 35.71
N PHE A 96 23.00 26.91 35.52
CA PHE A 96 22.34 28.09 34.96
C PHE A 96 22.00 27.89 33.48
N SER A 97 22.92 27.32 32.69
CA SER A 97 22.66 26.97 31.29
C SER A 97 21.60 25.87 31.15
N ALA A 98 21.58 24.88 32.05
CA ALA A 98 20.51 23.90 32.12
C ALA A 98 19.15 24.57 32.41
N GLN A 99 19.09 25.48 33.38
CA GLN A 99 17.87 26.24 33.68
C GLN A 99 17.44 27.16 32.53
N ILE A 100 18.39 27.80 31.84
CA ILE A 100 18.10 28.59 30.64
C ILE A 100 17.52 27.67 29.56
N SER A 101 18.09 26.48 29.34
CA SER A 101 17.58 25.54 28.33
C SER A 101 16.18 25.01 28.68
N GLU A 102 15.92 24.75 29.96
CA GLU A 102 14.61 24.34 30.45
C GLU A 102 13.57 25.45 30.27
N LEU A 103 13.95 26.70 30.58
CA LEU A 103 13.10 27.87 30.36
C LEU A 103 12.84 28.13 28.87
N GLN A 104 13.83 27.90 28.00
CA GLN A 104 13.68 27.97 26.54
C GLN A 104 12.70 26.90 26.03
N GLN A 105 12.79 25.66 26.53
CA GLN A 105 11.83 24.61 26.17
C GLN A 105 10.43 24.92 26.69
N ALA A 106 10.32 25.41 27.93
CA ALA A 106 9.04 25.80 28.52
C ALA A 106 8.40 26.98 27.76
N THR A 107 9.19 27.92 27.25
CA THR A 107 8.69 29.04 26.43
C THR A 107 8.29 28.59 25.01
N LEU A 108 9.01 27.64 24.40
CA LEU A 108 8.58 27.03 23.13
C LEU A 108 7.27 26.24 23.26
N LEU A 109 7.05 25.58 24.40
CA LEU A 109 5.80 24.88 24.72
C LEU A 109 4.68 25.82 25.15
N ARG A 110 5.02 27.02 25.64
CA ARG A 110 4.09 28.11 25.92
C ARG A 110 3.70 28.78 24.60
N ALA A 111 3.07 28.03 23.71
CA ALA A 111 2.29 28.65 22.65
C ALA A 111 1.13 29.40 23.32
N ASP A 112 1.10 30.73 23.23
CA ASP A 112 -0.07 31.51 23.62
C ASP A 112 -1.31 30.97 22.88
N ASP A 113 -2.51 31.03 23.48
CA ASP A 113 -3.72 30.42 22.91
C ASP A 113 -3.98 30.85 21.45
N ALA A 114 -3.54 32.06 21.08
CA ALA A 114 -3.58 32.58 19.72
C ALA A 114 -2.60 31.89 18.75
N SER A 115 -1.35 31.64 19.15
CA SER A 115 -0.37 30.94 18.30
C SER A 115 -0.59 29.43 18.29
N ALA A 116 -1.07 28.86 19.40
CA ALA A 116 -1.52 27.48 19.48
C ALA A 116 -2.66 27.22 18.47
N ALA A 117 -3.63 28.13 18.35
CA ALA A 117 -4.71 28.00 17.37
C ALA A 117 -4.21 28.05 15.92
N LEU A 118 -3.20 28.87 15.61
CA LEU A 118 -2.62 28.99 14.27
C LEU A 118 -1.89 27.72 13.81
N TYR A 119 -1.10 27.09 14.69
CA TYR A 119 -0.31 25.90 14.33
C TYR A 119 -1.02 24.57 14.55
N LYS A 120 -2.15 24.57 15.27
CA LYS A 120 -2.90 23.35 15.58
C LYS A 120 -3.34 22.60 14.32
N ASP A 121 -3.88 23.31 13.35
CA ASP A 121 -4.36 22.71 12.11
C ASP A 121 -3.19 22.14 11.29
N ASP A 122 -2.05 22.85 11.25
CA ASP A 122 -0.83 22.38 10.59
C ASP A 122 -0.24 21.14 11.27
N LEU A 123 -0.25 21.08 12.60
CA LEU A 123 0.22 19.92 13.36
C LEU A 123 -0.69 18.71 13.14
N VAL A 124 -2.01 18.89 13.11
CA VAL A 124 -2.97 17.83 12.78
C VAL A 124 -2.78 17.37 11.32
N ALA A 125 -2.56 18.30 10.40
CA ALA A 125 -2.28 17.99 9.00
C ALA A 125 -0.97 17.19 8.87
N LEU A 126 0.11 17.60 9.54
CA LEU A 126 1.37 16.87 9.58
C LEU A 126 1.21 15.47 10.17
N GLU A 127 0.52 15.35 11.29
CA GLU A 127 0.25 14.07 11.95
C GLU A 127 -0.52 13.12 11.01
N SER A 128 -1.53 13.63 10.29
CA SER A 128 -2.28 12.83 9.33
C SER A 128 -1.41 12.34 8.16
N ARG A 129 -0.54 13.22 7.62
CA ARG A 129 0.40 12.88 6.55
C ARG A 129 1.45 11.87 7.00
N VAL A 130 1.97 12.00 8.22
CA VAL A 130 2.93 11.04 8.79
C VAL A 130 2.26 9.68 8.95
N ARG A 131 1.04 9.60 9.48
CA ARG A 131 0.29 8.34 9.56
C ARG A 131 0.02 7.71 8.19
N GLU A 132 -0.29 8.52 7.18
CA GLU A 132 -0.43 8.04 5.80
C GLU A 132 0.87 7.44 5.28
N LEU A 133 2.00 8.14 5.47
CA LEU A 133 3.31 7.67 5.06
C LEU A 133 3.71 6.38 5.78
N GLU A 134 3.46 6.27 7.09
CA GLU A 134 3.69 5.04 7.85
C GLU A 134 2.87 3.87 7.30
N GLY A 135 1.61 4.11 6.94
CA GLY A 135 0.74 3.12 6.29
C GLY A 135 1.29 2.68 4.93
N ARG A 136 1.75 3.63 4.11
CA ARG A 136 2.37 3.33 2.81
C ARG A 136 3.66 2.54 2.95
N VAL A 137 4.54 2.90 3.89
CA VAL A 137 5.79 2.18 4.17
C VAL A 137 5.50 0.75 4.62
N ARG A 138 4.48 0.55 5.47
CA ARG A 138 4.04 -0.79 5.88
C ARG A 138 3.57 -1.62 4.69
N GLY A 139 2.74 -1.04 3.81
CA GLY A 139 2.29 -1.71 2.60
C GLY A 139 3.43 -2.10 1.66
N VAL A 140 4.43 -1.24 1.48
CA VAL A 140 5.63 -1.54 0.68
C VAL A 140 6.42 -2.69 1.31
N ARG A 141 6.60 -2.70 2.63
CA ARG A 141 7.30 -3.79 3.34
C ARG A 141 6.58 -5.13 3.18
N GLU A 142 5.25 -5.13 3.28
CA GLU A 142 4.44 -6.34 3.07
C GLU A 142 4.52 -6.85 1.63
N GLN A 143 4.51 -5.95 0.64
CA GLN A 143 4.69 -6.33 -0.76
C GLN A 143 6.08 -6.94 -0.98
N LEU A 144 7.14 -6.29 -0.48
CA LEU A 144 8.50 -6.79 -0.61
C LEU A 144 8.68 -8.17 0.05
N ALA A 145 8.02 -8.40 1.18
CA ALA A 145 8.00 -9.71 1.82
C ALA A 145 7.33 -10.78 0.95
N ARG A 146 6.18 -10.45 0.33
CA ARG A 146 5.48 -11.34 -0.61
C ARG A 146 6.32 -11.64 -1.86
N ASP A 147 6.92 -10.62 -2.45
CA ASP A 147 7.78 -10.78 -3.63
C ASP A 147 9.00 -11.64 -3.31
N ARG A 148 9.64 -11.38 -2.16
CA ARG A 148 10.77 -12.19 -1.68
C ARG A 148 10.39 -13.64 -1.44
N ALA A 149 9.19 -13.91 -0.93
CA ALA A 149 8.68 -15.27 -0.76
C ALA A 149 8.35 -15.97 -2.09
N ALA A 150 7.98 -15.22 -3.13
CA ALA A 150 7.65 -15.75 -4.46
C ALA A 150 8.89 -16.00 -5.35
N LEU A 151 10.00 -15.29 -5.10
CA LEU A 151 11.26 -15.41 -5.87
C LEU A 151 11.76 -16.87 -6.05
N PRO A 152 11.78 -17.73 -5.02
CA PRO A 152 12.27 -19.11 -5.17
C PRO A 152 11.44 -19.94 -6.15
N ALA A 153 10.11 -19.73 -6.18
CA ALA A 153 9.23 -20.42 -7.11
C ALA A 153 9.51 -19.97 -8.56
N ALA A 154 9.66 -18.66 -8.79
CA ALA A 154 10.04 -18.13 -10.09
C ALA A 154 11.39 -18.70 -10.57
N GLN A 155 12.39 -18.75 -9.68
CA GLN A 155 13.69 -19.36 -9.99
C GLN A 155 13.60 -20.86 -10.30
N ALA A 156 12.71 -21.60 -9.63
CA ALA A 156 12.49 -23.01 -9.92
C ALA A 156 11.91 -23.23 -11.33
N VAL A 157 10.95 -22.40 -11.74
CA VAL A 157 10.38 -22.44 -13.10
C VAL A 157 11.44 -22.12 -14.14
N ILE A 158 12.28 -21.10 -13.92
CA ILE A 158 13.38 -20.77 -14.84
C ILE A 158 14.33 -21.97 -14.96
N ARG A 159 14.74 -22.59 -13.84
CA ARG A 159 15.61 -23.77 -13.89
C ARG A 159 14.97 -24.92 -14.67
N ALA A 160 13.70 -25.21 -14.44
CA ALA A 160 12.98 -26.27 -15.17
C ALA A 160 12.91 -25.98 -16.68
N ALA A 161 12.56 -24.74 -17.05
CA ALA A 161 12.51 -24.32 -18.45
C ALA A 161 13.89 -24.40 -19.12
N THR A 162 14.97 -23.97 -18.45
CA THR A 162 16.33 -24.08 -19.00
C THR A 162 16.78 -25.53 -19.17
N LEU A 163 16.34 -26.44 -18.30
CA LEU A 163 16.64 -27.87 -18.45
C LEU A 163 15.92 -28.45 -19.66
N GLN A 164 14.63 -28.15 -19.83
CA GLN A 164 13.85 -28.59 -20.99
C GLN A 164 14.42 -28.05 -22.29
N GLN A 165 14.82 -26.78 -22.31
CA GLN A 165 15.46 -26.17 -23.47
C GLN A 165 16.73 -26.94 -23.86
N ARG A 166 17.62 -27.23 -22.92
CA ARG A 166 18.84 -28.02 -23.19
C ARG A 166 18.54 -29.43 -23.68
N GLN A 167 17.49 -30.06 -23.15
CA GLN A 167 17.06 -31.37 -23.63
C GLN A 167 16.58 -31.31 -25.08
N LEU A 168 15.80 -30.30 -25.44
CA LEU A 168 15.34 -30.10 -26.81
C LEU A 168 16.49 -29.77 -27.76
N GLU A 169 17.43 -28.90 -27.35
CA GLU A 169 18.65 -28.61 -28.11
C GLU A 169 19.51 -29.86 -28.32
N HIS A 170 19.62 -30.73 -27.31
CA HIS A 170 20.33 -32.00 -27.44
C HIS A 170 19.60 -32.97 -28.36
N VAL A 171 18.27 -33.07 -28.25
CA VAL A 171 17.46 -33.89 -29.15
C VAL A 171 17.64 -33.39 -30.58
N GLU A 172 17.52 -32.08 -30.82
CA GLU A 172 17.74 -31.46 -32.12
C GLU A 172 19.13 -31.79 -32.69
N ALA A 173 20.19 -31.67 -31.87
CA ALA A 173 21.55 -32.01 -32.29
C ALA A 173 21.76 -33.51 -32.57
N CYS A 174 20.94 -34.38 -31.97
CA CYS A 174 21.00 -35.83 -32.16
C CYS A 174 19.91 -36.37 -33.11
N LEU A 175 19.14 -35.49 -33.78
CA LEU A 175 18.14 -35.91 -34.75
C LEU A 175 18.83 -36.51 -35.99
N PRO A 176 18.53 -37.76 -36.36
CA PRO A 176 18.98 -38.31 -37.63
C PRO A 176 18.39 -37.49 -38.78
N THR A 177 19.20 -37.21 -39.81
CA THR A 177 18.85 -36.36 -40.96
C THR A 177 17.66 -36.88 -41.80
N PHE A 178 17.17 -38.09 -41.51
CA PHE A 178 16.04 -38.72 -42.18
C PHE A 178 15.04 -39.29 -41.16
N LEU A 179 14.29 -38.41 -40.50
CA LEU A 179 13.00 -38.84 -39.98
C LEU A 179 12.05 -38.99 -41.17
N PRO A 180 11.44 -40.17 -41.39
CA PRO A 180 10.44 -40.33 -42.44
C PRO A 180 9.34 -39.30 -42.20
N SER A 181 9.13 -38.40 -43.16
CA SER A 181 8.06 -37.43 -43.13
C SER A 181 6.74 -38.20 -43.00
N LEU A 182 6.06 -38.05 -41.86
CA LEU A 182 4.75 -38.65 -41.69
C LEU A 182 3.82 -38.06 -42.77
N PRO A 183 3.19 -38.89 -43.61
CA PRO A 183 2.13 -38.40 -44.48
C PRO A 183 0.99 -37.83 -43.62
N PRO A 184 0.31 -36.78 -44.08
CA PRO A 184 -0.78 -36.17 -43.34
C PRO A 184 -1.91 -37.20 -43.21
N THR A 185 -2.14 -37.68 -41.99
CA THR A 185 -3.22 -38.63 -41.71
C THR A 185 -4.50 -37.89 -41.33
N PRO A 186 -5.68 -38.27 -41.88
CA PRO A 186 -6.97 -37.76 -41.45
C PRO A 186 -7.37 -38.34 -40.07
N PRO A 187 -8.29 -37.71 -39.34
CA PRO A 187 -8.47 -37.97 -37.91
C PRO A 187 -9.52 -39.06 -37.66
N VAL A 188 -9.14 -40.24 -37.12
CA VAL A 188 -10.10 -41.18 -36.50
C VAL A 188 -9.47 -41.94 -35.31
N HIS A 189 -9.95 -41.57 -34.12
CA HIS A 189 -10.31 -42.38 -32.94
C HIS A 189 -9.41 -43.53 -32.41
N GLY A 190 -8.83 -43.31 -31.22
CA GLY A 190 -9.28 -44.00 -29.99
C GLY A 190 -8.41 -45.10 -29.37
N GLY A 191 -7.84 -44.79 -28.18
CA GLY A 191 -7.45 -45.75 -27.12
C GLY A 191 -5.96 -45.69 -26.74
N GLY A 192 -5.51 -45.37 -25.51
CA GLY A 192 -6.16 -45.01 -24.25
C GLY A 192 -5.09 -44.67 -23.17
N GLY A 193 -5.48 -43.83 -22.20
CA GLY A 193 -4.85 -43.57 -20.87
C GLY A 193 -3.57 -42.70 -20.84
N ASP A 194 -3.40 -41.66 -20.02
CA ASP A 194 -4.23 -41.03 -19.00
C ASP A 194 -3.75 -39.57 -18.74
N THR A 195 -4.74 -38.67 -18.69
CA THR A 195 -4.90 -37.43 -17.90
C THR A 195 -3.69 -36.52 -17.56
N VAL A 196 -3.67 -35.29 -18.10
CA VAL A 196 -3.96 -34.00 -17.37
C VAL A 196 -4.21 -32.87 -18.40
N HIS A 197 -5.45 -32.36 -18.38
CA HIS A 197 -5.96 -31.02 -18.69
C HIS A 197 -5.30 -30.10 -19.74
N ALA A 198 -5.98 -29.94 -20.89
CA ALA A 198 -6.15 -28.64 -21.55
C ALA A 198 -7.47 -28.59 -22.38
N GLU A 199 -8.31 -27.64 -21.99
CA GLU A 199 -9.35 -26.85 -22.70
C GLU A 199 -10.17 -27.44 -23.89
N PRO A 200 -11.53 -27.38 -23.84
CA PRO A 200 -12.40 -27.93 -24.88
C PRO A 200 -12.73 -26.91 -25.99
N ALA A 201 -12.40 -27.25 -27.24
CA ALA A 201 -12.92 -26.57 -28.43
C ALA A 201 -14.29 -27.15 -28.85
N ARG A 202 -15.16 -26.23 -29.29
CA ARG A 202 -16.62 -26.31 -29.41
C ARG A 202 -17.13 -27.28 -30.48
N ARG A 203 -18.23 -27.98 -30.17
CA ARG A 203 -19.13 -28.61 -31.15
C ARG A 203 -20.23 -27.62 -31.60
N PRO A 204 -20.79 -27.75 -32.83
CA PRO A 204 -21.86 -26.88 -33.31
C PRO A 204 -23.18 -27.21 -32.62
N ARG A 205 -23.90 -26.18 -32.14
CA ARG A 205 -25.18 -26.33 -31.44
C ARG A 205 -26.34 -25.96 -32.35
N ALA A 206 -27.36 -26.81 -32.34
CA ALA A 206 -28.65 -26.65 -32.99
C ALA A 206 -29.38 -25.36 -32.56
N PRO A 207 -30.32 -24.85 -33.38
CA PRO A 207 -30.92 -23.52 -33.19
C PRO A 207 -31.97 -23.55 -32.08
N GLY A 208 -31.80 -22.68 -31.09
CA GLY A 208 -32.75 -22.49 -30.00
C GLY A 208 -32.08 -22.23 -28.66
N GLN A 209 -31.33 -21.13 -28.55
CA GLN A 209 -31.00 -20.49 -27.26
C GLN A 209 -30.52 -19.06 -27.54
N GLU A 210 -31.45 -18.12 -27.50
CA GLU A 210 -31.12 -16.70 -27.35
C GLU A 210 -30.47 -16.47 -25.97
N ASN A 211 -29.43 -15.63 -25.97
CA ASN A 211 -28.71 -15.05 -24.83
C ASN A 211 -27.73 -15.96 -24.07
N CYS A 212 -26.50 -16.01 -24.58
CA CYS A 212 -25.25 -15.98 -23.80
C CYS A 212 -24.10 -15.60 -24.76
N ALA A 213 -24.02 -14.31 -25.15
CA ALA A 213 -22.86 -13.80 -25.88
C ALA A 213 -21.65 -13.79 -24.93
N GLU A 214 -20.51 -14.31 -25.39
CA GLU A 214 -19.23 -14.08 -24.73
C GLU A 214 -18.98 -12.57 -24.63
N PRO A 215 -18.66 -12.01 -23.45
CA PRO A 215 -18.52 -10.56 -23.28
C PRO A 215 -17.17 -10.02 -23.78
N ASN A 216 -16.58 -10.64 -24.82
CA ASN A 216 -15.13 -10.60 -25.03
C ASN A 216 -14.71 -10.39 -26.50
N ALA A 217 -15.24 -9.38 -27.17
CA ALA A 217 -14.66 -8.91 -28.44
C ALA A 217 -13.66 -7.78 -28.15
N VAL A 218 -12.43 -7.86 -28.65
CA VAL A 218 -11.45 -6.75 -28.55
C VAL A 218 -11.99 -5.56 -29.38
N PRO A 219 -11.94 -4.31 -28.90
CA PRO A 219 -12.42 -3.18 -29.70
C PRO A 219 -11.65 -3.11 -31.02
N ARG A 220 -12.38 -2.93 -32.12
CA ARG A 220 -11.85 -3.03 -33.48
C ARG A 220 -10.89 -1.88 -33.79
N TYR A 221 -9.63 -2.22 -34.05
CA TYR A 221 -8.60 -1.26 -34.46
C TYR A 221 -9.01 -0.46 -35.70
N ILE A 222 -8.52 0.78 -35.77
CA ILE A 222 -8.80 1.71 -36.85
C ILE A 222 -7.64 1.67 -37.85
N SER A 223 -7.96 1.43 -39.11
CA SER A 223 -7.02 1.50 -40.22
C SER A 223 -6.70 2.96 -40.61
N SER A 224 -5.54 3.18 -41.22
CA SER A 224 -5.19 4.51 -41.75
C SER A 224 -6.21 5.01 -42.79
N ALA A 225 -6.74 4.12 -43.62
CA ALA A 225 -7.77 4.44 -44.61
C ALA A 225 -9.10 4.89 -43.97
N GLU A 226 -9.55 4.25 -42.89
CA GLU A 226 -10.73 4.69 -42.13
C GLU A 226 -10.51 6.08 -41.52
N LEU A 227 -9.31 6.35 -41.01
CA LEU A 227 -8.96 7.66 -40.47
C LEU A 227 -8.90 8.75 -41.54
N GLU A 228 -8.43 8.42 -42.75
CA GLU A 228 -8.36 9.32 -43.91
C GLU A 228 -9.73 9.61 -44.53
N SER A 229 -10.70 8.72 -44.35
CA SER A 229 -12.08 8.95 -44.78
C SER A 229 -12.78 10.09 -44.02
N LEU A 230 -12.27 10.45 -42.83
CA LEU A 230 -12.79 11.53 -42.02
C LEU A 230 -12.34 12.89 -42.57
N SER A 231 -13.14 13.93 -42.31
CA SER A 231 -12.76 15.28 -42.72
C SER A 231 -11.45 15.72 -42.06
N SER A 232 -10.63 16.46 -42.81
CA SER A 232 -9.33 16.99 -42.34
C SER A 232 -9.46 17.75 -41.02
N TYR A 233 -10.58 18.46 -40.83
CA TYR A 233 -10.93 19.16 -39.59
C TYR A 233 -11.00 18.25 -38.37
N MET A 234 -11.59 17.06 -38.50
CA MET A 234 -11.80 16.10 -37.40
C MET A 234 -10.52 15.33 -37.08
N ARG A 235 -9.77 14.97 -38.12
CA ARG A 235 -8.49 14.27 -38.00
C ARG A 235 -7.42 15.17 -37.37
N GLY A 236 -7.39 16.45 -37.74
CA GLY A 236 -6.35 17.37 -37.29
C GLY A 236 -4.94 16.83 -37.57
N ARG A 237 -4.12 16.67 -36.52
CA ARG A 237 -2.77 16.08 -36.58
C ARG A 237 -2.71 14.66 -35.99
N LEU A 238 -3.85 13.97 -35.88
CA LEU A 238 -3.92 12.63 -35.31
C LEU A 238 -3.40 11.58 -36.31
N THR A 239 -2.63 10.63 -35.80
CA THR A 239 -2.17 9.43 -36.50
C THR A 239 -2.99 8.22 -36.05
N ALA A 240 -3.14 7.21 -36.92
CA ALA A 240 -3.87 5.99 -36.61
C ALA A 240 -3.28 5.28 -35.38
N ASP A 241 -1.95 5.26 -35.25
CA ASP A 241 -1.26 4.67 -34.10
C ASP A 241 -1.66 5.34 -32.79
N ARG A 242 -1.80 6.67 -32.76
CA ARG A 242 -2.17 7.39 -31.54
C ARG A 242 -3.62 7.11 -31.13
N VAL A 243 -4.52 6.99 -32.10
CA VAL A 243 -5.93 6.64 -31.86
C VAL A 243 -6.02 5.19 -31.37
N ASN A 244 -5.31 4.26 -32.00
CA ASN A 244 -5.27 2.85 -31.63
C ASN A 244 -4.67 2.65 -30.23
N GLN A 245 -3.57 3.33 -29.90
CA GLN A 245 -2.98 3.30 -28.55
C GLN A 245 -3.97 3.81 -27.48
N SER A 246 -4.77 4.82 -27.81
CA SER A 246 -5.79 5.34 -26.89
C SER A 246 -6.96 4.36 -26.72
N LEU A 247 -7.31 3.63 -27.78
CA LEU A 247 -8.34 2.59 -27.77
C LEU A 247 -7.89 1.36 -26.95
N ASP A 248 -6.62 0.98 -27.02
CA ASP A 248 -6.03 -0.05 -26.16
C ASP A 248 -6.09 0.34 -24.68
N GLU A 249 -5.77 1.60 -24.36
CA GLU A 249 -5.85 2.08 -22.99
C GLU A 249 -7.29 2.09 -22.48
N LEU A 250 -8.25 2.55 -23.29
CA LEU A 250 -9.69 2.46 -22.97
C LEU A 250 -10.13 1.02 -22.72
N ALA A 251 -9.70 0.08 -23.57
CA ALA A 251 -9.99 -1.34 -23.41
C ALA A 251 -9.42 -1.88 -22.09
N ALA A 252 -8.19 -1.49 -21.75
CA ALA A 252 -7.53 -1.89 -20.52
C ALA A 252 -8.25 -1.34 -19.27
N HIS A 253 -8.70 -0.07 -19.30
CA HIS A 253 -9.51 0.49 -18.21
C HIS A 253 -10.85 -0.23 -18.07
N ALA A 254 -11.55 -0.48 -19.19
CA ALA A 254 -12.83 -1.16 -19.15
C ALA A 254 -12.69 -2.60 -18.63
N ALA A 255 -11.63 -3.32 -19.02
CA ALA A 255 -11.33 -4.65 -18.52
C ALA A 255 -11.03 -4.65 -17.02
N ARG A 256 -10.25 -3.67 -16.52
CA ARG A 256 -10.00 -3.50 -15.08
C ARG A 256 -11.29 -3.21 -14.31
N ASN A 257 -12.14 -2.33 -14.82
CA ASN A 257 -13.43 -2.00 -14.19
C ASN A 257 -14.36 -3.21 -14.14
N ALA A 258 -14.46 -3.96 -15.25
CA ALA A 258 -15.23 -5.20 -15.30
C ALA A 258 -14.70 -6.26 -14.32
N ALA A 259 -13.38 -6.42 -14.23
CA ALA A 259 -12.73 -7.32 -13.28
C ALA A 259 -13.01 -6.90 -11.82
N LEU A 260 -12.93 -5.61 -11.51
CA LEU A 260 -13.25 -5.07 -10.18
C LEU A 260 -14.72 -5.31 -9.81
N VAL A 261 -15.66 -5.05 -10.73
CA VAL A 261 -17.09 -5.31 -10.50
C VAL A 261 -17.34 -6.80 -10.26
N LEU A 262 -16.74 -7.67 -11.07
CA LEU A 262 -16.89 -9.12 -10.92
C LEU A 262 -16.28 -9.63 -9.61
N ALA A 263 -15.09 -9.15 -9.25
CA ALA A 263 -14.45 -9.46 -7.99
C ALA A 263 -15.27 -8.96 -6.79
N ALA A 264 -15.87 -7.76 -6.89
CA ALA A 264 -16.67 -7.16 -5.82
C ALA A 264 -17.94 -7.95 -5.58
N ARG A 265 -18.65 -8.35 -6.64
CA ARG A 265 -19.83 -9.22 -6.56
C ARG A 265 -19.50 -10.60 -5.97
N ARG A 266 -18.27 -11.07 -6.15
CA ARG A 266 -17.77 -12.35 -5.60
C ARG A 266 -17.15 -12.20 -4.19
N GLY A 267 -17.12 -10.98 -3.62
CA GLY A 267 -16.50 -10.72 -2.32
C GLY A 267 -14.98 -10.89 -2.28
N ARG A 268 -14.30 -10.87 -3.43
CA ARG A 268 -12.85 -11.14 -3.56
C ARG A 268 -11.99 -9.89 -3.68
N VAL A 269 -12.58 -8.68 -3.59
CA VAL A 269 -11.79 -7.44 -3.63
C VAL A 269 -11.19 -7.18 -2.25
N ALA A 270 -9.86 -7.11 -2.21
CA ALA A 270 -9.09 -6.83 -1.01
C ALA A 270 -8.28 -5.54 -1.17
N GLY A 271 -7.83 -4.96 -0.05
CA GLY A 271 -6.97 -3.78 -0.04
C GLY A 271 -7.68 -2.46 -0.38
N ALA A 272 -6.92 -1.51 -0.93
CA ALA A 272 -7.36 -0.15 -1.23
C ALA A 272 -8.53 -0.11 -2.24
N ASP A 273 -8.60 -1.08 -3.15
CA ASP A 273 -9.61 -1.14 -4.21
C ASP A 273 -10.96 -1.65 -3.71
N LYS A 274 -11.07 -2.15 -2.48
CA LYS A 274 -12.32 -2.70 -1.94
C LYS A 274 -13.46 -1.70 -1.93
N ARG A 275 -13.20 -0.47 -1.47
CA ARG A 275 -14.23 0.60 -1.43
C ARG A 275 -14.65 0.99 -2.84
N HIS A 276 -13.67 1.24 -3.72
CA HIS A 276 -13.92 1.67 -5.08
C HIS A 276 -14.62 0.59 -5.91
N GLY A 277 -14.13 -0.65 -5.90
CA GLY A 277 -14.76 -1.77 -6.61
C GLY A 277 -16.17 -2.07 -6.13
N MET A 278 -16.44 -1.92 -4.82
CA MET A 278 -17.78 -2.09 -4.27
C MET A 278 -18.73 -0.97 -4.71
N TRP A 279 -18.26 0.28 -4.71
CA TRP A 279 -19.00 1.42 -5.25
C TRP A 279 -19.30 1.27 -6.75
N LEU A 280 -18.31 0.84 -7.56
CA LEU A 280 -18.53 0.54 -8.98
C LEU A 280 -19.59 -0.54 -9.17
N ALA A 281 -19.55 -1.62 -8.37
CA ALA A 281 -20.45 -2.76 -8.53
C ALA A 281 -21.90 -2.46 -8.16
N TYR A 282 -22.13 -1.67 -7.10
CA TYR A 282 -23.46 -1.43 -6.54
C TYR A 282 -24.07 -0.08 -6.89
N SER A 283 -23.26 0.95 -7.16
CA SER A 283 -23.78 2.30 -7.47
C SER A 283 -23.77 2.60 -8.98
N VAL A 284 -22.73 2.14 -9.68
CA VAL A 284 -22.50 2.47 -11.11
C VAL A 284 -22.99 1.37 -12.05
N ALA A 285 -22.51 0.13 -11.88
CA ALA A 285 -22.76 -0.98 -12.81
C ALA A 285 -24.21 -1.50 -12.83
N ILE A 286 -25.05 -1.08 -11.89
CA ILE A 286 -26.49 -1.43 -11.85
C ILE A 286 -27.28 -0.61 -12.87
N LYS A 287 -26.76 0.54 -13.28
CA LYS A 287 -27.47 1.48 -14.14
C LYS A 287 -27.63 0.90 -15.55
N GLU A 288 -28.85 1.04 -16.09
CA GLU A 288 -29.27 0.45 -17.37
C GLU A 288 -28.30 0.66 -18.55
N PRO A 289 -27.77 1.86 -18.82
CA PRO A 289 -26.89 2.04 -19.98
C PRO A 289 -25.54 1.32 -19.84
N LEU A 290 -25.13 0.96 -18.62
CA LEU A 290 -23.83 0.36 -18.33
C LEU A 290 -23.92 -1.17 -18.17
N ARG A 291 -25.14 -1.71 -18.08
CA ARG A 291 -25.35 -3.11 -17.72
C ARG A 291 -24.94 -4.03 -18.86
N GLY A 292 -23.94 -4.88 -18.62
CA GLY A 292 -23.46 -5.85 -19.60
C GLY A 292 -22.56 -5.26 -20.69
N GLN A 293 -22.23 -3.98 -20.61
CA GLN A 293 -21.31 -3.30 -21.54
C GLN A 293 -19.96 -3.03 -20.88
N ARG A 294 -18.95 -2.77 -21.71
CA ARG A 294 -17.63 -2.33 -21.27
C ARG A 294 -17.61 -0.82 -21.19
N TRP A 295 -17.38 -0.30 -19.99
CA TRP A 295 -17.40 1.13 -19.75
C TRP A 295 -16.18 1.60 -18.98
N VAL A 296 -15.83 2.86 -19.21
CA VAL A 296 -14.77 3.61 -18.54
C VAL A 296 -15.37 4.88 -17.98
N LEU A 297 -15.04 5.24 -16.74
CA LEU A 297 -15.47 6.51 -16.16
C LEU A 297 -14.47 7.61 -16.48
N GLU A 298 -14.95 8.86 -16.48
CA GLU A 298 -14.10 10.04 -16.63
C GLU A 298 -12.95 10.10 -15.59
N SER A 299 -13.20 9.60 -14.37
CA SER A 299 -12.19 9.48 -13.32
C SER A 299 -10.99 8.63 -13.74
N ASP A 300 -11.23 7.57 -14.51
CA ASP A 300 -10.21 6.59 -14.86
C ASP A 300 -9.28 7.14 -15.95
N LEU A 301 -9.81 8.01 -16.81
CA LEU A 301 -9.05 8.71 -17.85
C LEU A 301 -8.11 9.78 -17.30
N LYS A 302 -8.31 10.26 -16.06
CA LYS A 302 -7.38 11.20 -15.43
C LYS A 302 -6.04 10.54 -15.09
N THR A 303 -6.03 9.23 -14.90
CA THR A 303 -4.84 8.45 -14.55
C THR A 303 -4.13 7.87 -15.78
N GLY A 304 -4.73 7.95 -16.97
CA GLY A 304 -4.19 7.42 -18.22
C GLY A 304 -3.01 8.21 -18.79
N ASN A 305 -2.16 7.54 -19.57
CA ASN A 305 -0.99 8.11 -20.23
C ASN A 305 -1.20 8.40 -21.73
N ALA A 306 -1.93 7.54 -22.46
CA ALA A 306 -2.19 7.71 -23.88
C ALA A 306 -3.43 8.58 -24.15
N LEU A 307 -4.48 8.43 -23.35
CA LEU A 307 -5.73 9.17 -23.45
C LEU A 307 -5.96 10.04 -22.20
N LYS A 308 -5.82 11.36 -22.37
CA LYS A 308 -6.10 12.38 -21.35
C LYS A 308 -7.25 13.27 -21.83
N LEU A 309 -7.95 13.95 -20.91
CA LEU A 309 -9.06 14.85 -21.26
C LEU A 309 -8.60 16.26 -21.69
N ASP A 310 -7.46 16.33 -22.37
CA ASP A 310 -6.89 17.54 -22.93
C ASP A 310 -7.46 17.82 -24.33
N LYS A 311 -6.97 18.86 -25.01
CA LYS A 311 -7.44 19.22 -26.36
C LYS A 311 -7.20 18.09 -27.36
N SER A 312 -6.09 17.35 -27.23
CA SER A 312 -5.76 16.22 -28.08
C SER A 312 -6.69 15.02 -27.82
N GLY A 313 -6.85 14.60 -26.56
CA GLY A 313 -7.72 13.47 -26.26
C GLY A 313 -9.21 13.75 -26.51
N LYS A 314 -9.68 15.01 -26.38
CA LYS A 314 -11.02 15.38 -26.85
C LYS A 314 -11.20 15.19 -28.35
N ALA A 315 -10.18 15.50 -29.16
CA ALA A 315 -10.21 15.23 -30.60
C ALA A 315 -10.24 13.72 -30.87
N ILE A 316 -9.46 12.92 -30.13
CA ILE A 316 -9.47 11.45 -30.24
C ILE A 316 -10.84 10.87 -29.90
N LEU A 317 -11.43 11.27 -28.76
CA LEU A 317 -12.79 10.82 -28.38
C LEU A 317 -13.84 11.22 -29.42
N THR A 318 -13.69 12.40 -30.00
CA THR A 318 -14.59 12.87 -31.07
C THR A 318 -14.46 11.96 -32.30
N VAL A 319 -13.24 11.66 -32.76
CA VAL A 319 -12.99 10.73 -33.88
C VAL A 319 -13.56 9.34 -33.58
N LEU A 320 -13.27 8.79 -32.40
CA LEU A 320 -13.77 7.48 -31.99
C LEU A 320 -15.30 7.41 -31.96
N ARG A 321 -15.97 8.52 -31.57
CA ARG A 321 -17.43 8.63 -31.59
C ARG A 321 -17.97 8.64 -33.03
N HIS A 322 -17.33 9.38 -33.93
CA HIS A 322 -17.74 9.42 -35.35
C HIS A 322 -17.59 8.09 -36.05
N LEU A 323 -16.58 7.30 -35.68
CA LEU A 323 -16.38 5.94 -36.19
C LEU A 323 -17.27 4.89 -35.50
N GLY A 324 -18.11 5.31 -34.53
CA GLY A 324 -19.00 4.41 -33.79
C GLY A 324 -18.26 3.38 -32.94
N ARG A 325 -17.03 3.69 -32.48
CA ARG A 325 -16.27 2.80 -31.59
C ARG A 325 -16.59 3.05 -30.12
N ILE A 326 -17.03 4.26 -29.80
CA ILE A 326 -17.44 4.64 -28.45
C ILE A 326 -18.78 5.38 -28.45
N SER A 327 -19.52 5.22 -27.36
CA SER A 327 -20.70 6.04 -27.06
C SER A 327 -20.58 6.62 -25.65
N GLU A 328 -21.29 7.70 -25.38
CA GLU A 328 -21.25 8.38 -24.07
C GLU A 328 -22.60 8.28 -23.39
N ALA A 329 -22.58 7.84 -22.13
CA ALA A 329 -23.74 7.80 -21.27
C ALA A 329 -23.49 8.67 -20.04
N ARG A 330 -24.45 9.56 -19.75
CA ARG A 330 -24.45 10.32 -18.50
C ARG A 330 -25.25 9.55 -17.47
N VAL A 331 -24.62 9.22 -16.35
CA VAL A 331 -25.20 8.40 -15.29
C VAL A 331 -25.21 9.19 -14.00
N SER A 332 -26.40 9.39 -13.43
CA SER A 332 -26.54 10.03 -12.12
C SER A 332 -26.39 9.00 -11.00
N VAL A 333 -25.40 9.22 -10.14
CA VAL A 333 -25.12 8.42 -8.95
C VAL A 333 -25.02 9.37 -7.76
N GLU A 334 -25.88 9.17 -6.75
CA GLU A 334 -25.83 9.92 -5.49
C GLU A 334 -25.82 11.46 -5.69
N GLY A 335 -26.59 11.95 -6.67
CA GLY A 335 -26.68 13.38 -6.99
C GLY A 335 -25.54 13.91 -7.87
N THR A 336 -24.51 13.12 -8.16
CA THR A 336 -23.42 13.47 -9.07
C THR A 336 -23.66 12.86 -10.45
N THR A 337 -23.53 13.66 -11.50
CA THR A 337 -23.60 13.16 -12.89
C THR A 337 -22.22 12.73 -13.33
N LEU A 338 -22.04 11.43 -13.57
CA LEU A 338 -20.82 10.84 -14.09
C LEU A 338 -20.93 10.66 -15.61
N LEU A 339 -19.84 10.96 -16.32
CA LEU A 339 -19.70 10.59 -17.72
C LEU A 339 -19.06 9.20 -17.82
N ALA A 340 -19.80 8.27 -18.41
CA ALA A 340 -19.31 6.94 -18.74
C ALA A 340 -19.14 6.81 -20.26
N ILE A 341 -17.97 6.35 -20.67
CA ILE A 341 -17.66 6.05 -22.07
C ILE A 341 -17.85 4.55 -22.25
N LEU A 342 -18.76 4.18 -23.14
CA LEU A 342 -19.12 2.82 -23.50
C LEU A 342 -18.35 2.43 -24.75
N LEU A 343 -17.60 1.33 -24.68
CA LEU A 343 -16.92 0.76 -25.83
C LEU A 343 -17.92 -0.12 -26.59
N GLN A 344 -18.03 0.13 -27.90
CA GLN A 344 -18.83 -0.68 -28.81
C GLN A 344 -17.95 -1.71 -29.50
N ASP A 345 -18.54 -2.86 -29.83
CA ASP A 345 -17.89 -3.98 -30.51
C ASP A 345 -18.05 -3.92 -32.04
#